data_AF-A0A421FCP4-F1
#
_entry.id   AF-A0A421FCP4-F1
#
_cell.length_a   1.000
_cell.length_b   1.000
_cell.length_c   1.000
_cell.angle_alpha   90.00
_cell.angle_beta   90.00
_cell.angle_gamma   90.00
#
_symmetry.space_group_name_H-M   'P 1'
#
loop_
_entity.id
_entity.type
_entity.pdbx_description
1 polymer ?
#
loop_
_entity_poly.entity_id
_entity_poly.type
_entity_poly.pdbx_seq_one_letter_code
_entity_poly.pdbx_strand_id
1 'polypeptide(L)'
;MAFSLRVHFPTTYLPRVIKLSKLACFLRVIKLPRLAFPIRINWKPANGGSTARSKATGSSTGKSSNSVDWTTSGCISTPREQGRCGSCWAFAAVGAIEAGQCIANGDKSPPDLSEQQLVSCDTHNLGCNGGVPAYAMQYIQDNGVCTEKSYPYASVERSSPQCSNSCSPTKSSIKRVVTLTTGDEDGLISALKKQPVIVAVTSDNSVWKQYMSGVMSSCDSTAIDHAVLAVGYDDKSFKIKNSWGTDWGEKGYVRIARGSNGGTGVCGVLTRMSYPEM
;
A
#
# COMPACT_ATOMS: atom_id res chain seq x y z
N MET A 1 29.84 -43.80 -41.74
CA MET A 1 29.24 -42.75 -42.60
C MET A 1 28.47 -41.81 -41.69
N ALA A 2 28.92 -40.56 -41.56
CA ALA A 2 28.29 -39.54 -40.74
C ALA A 2 27.76 -38.44 -41.66
N PHE A 3 26.47 -38.10 -41.54
CA PHE A 3 25.89 -36.92 -42.20
C PHE A 3 25.70 -35.81 -41.16
N SER A 4 26.35 -34.68 -41.42
CA SER A 4 26.20 -33.42 -40.69
C SER A 4 25.16 -32.57 -41.42
N LEU A 5 24.11 -32.13 -40.71
CA LEU A 5 23.21 -31.10 -41.20
C LEU A 5 23.52 -29.80 -40.45
N ARG A 6 24.16 -28.85 -41.14
CA ARG A 6 24.31 -27.46 -40.66
C ARG A 6 23.15 -26.64 -41.20
N VAL A 7 22.38 -26.03 -40.31
CA VAL A 7 21.42 -24.98 -40.66
C VAL A 7 21.96 -23.67 -40.11
N HIS A 8 22.24 -22.71 -40.99
CA HIS A 8 22.60 -21.34 -40.64
C HIS A 8 21.33 -20.48 -40.59
N PHE A 9 21.13 -19.75 -39.50
CA PHE A 9 20.15 -18.66 -39.43
C PHE A 9 20.89 -17.33 -39.25
N PRO A 10 20.45 -16.26 -39.94
CA PRO A 10 21.04 -14.93 -39.82
C PRO A 10 20.64 -14.29 -38.48
N THR A 11 21.63 -13.78 -37.75
CA THR A 11 21.47 -13.02 -36.52
C THR A 11 21.01 -11.59 -36.84
N THR A 12 19.70 -11.34 -36.74
CA THR A 12 19.14 -9.98 -36.68
C THR A 12 18.37 -9.78 -35.38
N TYR A 13 18.69 -8.66 -34.72
CA TYR A 13 17.86 -7.89 -33.78
C TYR A 13 17.44 -8.56 -32.47
N LEU A 14 18.20 -8.22 -31.42
CA LEU A 14 17.76 -8.23 -30.02
C LEU A 14 16.63 -7.19 -29.80
N PRO A 15 15.49 -7.56 -29.21
CA PRO A 15 14.79 -6.68 -28.30
C PRO A 15 15.22 -7.04 -26.87
N ARG A 16 15.78 -6.05 -26.15
CA ARG A 16 15.89 -6.09 -24.69
C ARG A 16 14.49 -6.19 -24.11
N VAL A 17 14.03 -7.40 -23.83
CA VAL A 17 12.90 -7.62 -22.92
C VAL A 17 13.46 -7.57 -21.51
N ILE A 18 13.38 -6.40 -20.88
CA ILE A 18 13.55 -6.28 -19.43
C ILE A 18 12.31 -6.96 -18.80
N LYS A 19 12.37 -8.27 -18.57
CA LYS A 19 11.45 -8.96 -17.67
C LYS A 19 11.85 -8.62 -16.23
N LEU A 20 11.48 -7.43 -15.77
CA LEU A 20 11.40 -7.13 -14.34
C LEU A 20 10.07 -7.68 -13.84
N SER A 21 10.01 -8.98 -13.52
CA SER A 21 8.89 -9.52 -12.74
C SER A 21 9.12 -9.19 -11.27
N LYS A 22 8.69 -8.00 -10.85
CA LYS A 22 8.38 -7.74 -9.44
C LYS A 22 7.19 -8.64 -9.09
N LEU A 23 7.35 -9.51 -8.08
CA LEU A 23 6.34 -10.52 -7.72
C LEU A 23 5.20 -9.86 -6.95
N ALA A 24 3.99 -10.40 -7.13
CA ALA A 24 2.82 -10.06 -6.32
C ALA A 24 3.10 -10.31 -4.83
N CYS A 25 2.78 -9.34 -3.98
CA CYS A 25 2.83 -9.43 -2.52
C CYS A 25 1.58 -10.04 -1.90
N PHE A 26 0.44 -10.11 -2.60
CA PHE A 26 -0.73 -10.79 -2.04
C PHE A 26 -0.68 -12.28 -2.40
N LEU A 27 -0.94 -13.11 -1.39
CA LEU A 27 -1.22 -14.52 -1.58
C LEU A 27 -2.35 -14.68 -2.61
N ARG A 28 -2.04 -15.32 -3.75
CA ARG A 28 -3.07 -15.80 -4.66
C ARG A 28 -3.84 -16.89 -3.92
N VAL A 29 -4.93 -16.51 -3.26
CA VAL A 29 -5.88 -17.47 -2.71
C VAL A 29 -6.43 -18.27 -3.90
N ILE A 30 -6.02 -19.53 -4.02
CA ILE A 30 -6.65 -20.48 -4.93
C ILE A 30 -8.12 -20.54 -4.49
N LYS A 31 -9.04 -20.08 -5.35
CA LYS A 31 -10.49 -20.13 -5.09
C LYS A 31 -10.89 -21.60 -4.89
N LEU A 32 -11.04 -22.03 -3.64
CA LEU A 32 -11.84 -23.21 -3.34
C LEU A 32 -13.33 -22.84 -3.48
N PRO A 33 -14.17 -23.72 -4.04
CA PRO A 33 -15.57 -23.43 -4.31
C PRO A 33 -16.33 -23.13 -3.00
N ARG A 34 -17.06 -22.01 -3.00
CA ARG A 34 -17.91 -21.55 -1.89
C ARG A 34 -19.03 -22.55 -1.62
N LEU A 35 -19.07 -23.14 -0.42
CA LEU A 35 -20.30 -23.67 0.14
C LEU A 35 -21.10 -22.49 0.71
N ALA A 36 -22.24 -22.19 0.07
CA ALA A 36 -23.16 -21.14 0.48
C ALA A 36 -24.12 -21.67 1.55
N PHE A 37 -24.17 -21.01 2.71
CA PHE A 37 -25.29 -21.11 3.65
C PHE A 37 -25.99 -19.75 3.72
N PRO A 38 -27.31 -19.66 3.43
CA PRO A 38 -28.03 -18.40 3.49
C PRO A 38 -28.46 -18.10 4.93
N ILE A 39 -27.99 -16.99 5.49
CA ILE A 39 -28.56 -16.39 6.70
C ILE A 39 -29.46 -15.24 6.25
N ARG A 40 -30.78 -15.36 6.52
CA ARG A 40 -31.76 -14.28 6.34
C ARG A 40 -31.77 -13.40 7.59
N ILE A 41 -31.51 -12.10 7.44
CA ILE A 41 -31.73 -11.11 8.49
C ILE A 41 -32.83 -10.16 8.01
N ASN A 42 -33.93 -10.10 8.75
CA ASN A 42 -35.05 -9.18 8.51
C ASN A 42 -34.74 -7.83 9.18
N TRP A 43 -34.76 -6.75 8.39
CA TRP A 43 -34.67 -5.37 8.89
C TRP A 43 -36.01 -4.66 8.67
N LYS A 44 -36.59 -4.09 9.73
CA LYS A 44 -37.78 -3.22 9.66
C LYS A 44 -37.33 -1.75 9.70
N PRO A 45 -37.91 -0.86 8.87
CA PRO A 45 -37.64 0.57 8.93
C PRO A 45 -38.51 1.25 10.00
N ALA A 46 -37.95 2.28 10.66
CA ALA A 46 -38.71 3.23 11.45
C ALA A 46 -38.72 4.59 10.73
N ASN A 47 -39.92 5.12 10.48
CA ASN A 47 -40.20 6.43 9.91
C ASN A 47 -40.28 7.50 11.03
N GLY A 48 -39.86 8.73 10.71
CA GLY A 48 -40.68 9.92 11.03
C GLY A 48 -40.02 11.10 11.75
N GLY A 49 -39.90 12.22 11.03
CA GLY A 49 -39.94 13.61 11.55
C GLY A 49 -38.61 14.19 12.06
N SER A 50 -38.20 15.43 11.81
CA SER A 50 -38.89 16.62 11.29
C SER A 50 -37.86 17.64 10.78
N THR A 51 -38.28 18.48 9.85
CA THR A 51 -37.50 19.57 9.23
C THR A 51 -37.32 20.76 10.16
N ALA A 52 -36.10 21.30 10.24
CA ALA A 52 -35.84 22.63 10.78
C ALA A 52 -34.86 23.38 9.87
N ARG A 53 -35.36 24.48 9.30
CA ARG A 53 -34.70 25.40 8.38
C ARG A 53 -33.87 26.38 9.18
N SER A 54 -32.55 26.43 8.94
CA SER A 54 -31.67 27.43 9.55
C SER A 54 -31.00 28.31 8.49
N LYS A 55 -31.01 29.60 8.82
CA LYS A 55 -30.68 30.79 8.05
C LYS A 55 -29.24 30.77 7.50
N ALA A 56 -29.11 31.05 6.20
CA ALA A 56 -27.83 31.35 5.58
C ALA A 56 -27.30 32.70 6.09
N THR A 57 -26.07 32.70 6.62
CA THR A 57 -25.25 33.89 6.77
C THR A 57 -23.97 33.66 5.97
N GLY A 58 -23.72 34.53 5.00
CA GLY A 58 -22.57 34.45 4.12
C GLY A 58 -21.28 34.61 4.90
N SER A 59 -20.34 33.69 4.68
CA SER A 59 -18.96 33.84 5.11
C SER A 59 -18.05 33.44 3.94
N SER A 60 -17.07 34.30 3.73
CA SER A 60 -16.10 34.38 2.63
C SER A 60 -15.58 33.03 2.14
N THR A 61 -15.71 32.79 0.83
CA THR A 61 -15.08 31.70 0.09
C THR A 61 -13.56 31.90 0.01
N GLY A 62 -12.87 31.60 1.11
CA GLY A 62 -11.54 31.00 0.99
C GLY A 62 -11.77 29.57 0.52
N LYS A 63 -11.44 29.25 -0.73
CA LYS A 63 -11.47 27.89 -1.24
C LYS A 63 -10.40 27.10 -0.48
N SER A 64 -10.72 26.62 0.72
CA SER A 64 -9.94 25.59 1.39
C SER A 64 -9.90 24.42 0.41
N SER A 65 -8.77 24.21 -0.27
CA SER A 65 -8.64 23.07 -1.16
C SER A 65 -8.89 21.82 -0.31
N ASN A 66 -9.85 20.99 -0.72
CA ASN A 66 -10.12 19.72 -0.04
C ASN A 66 -9.02 18.74 -0.44
N SER A 67 -7.82 18.97 0.08
CA SER A 67 -6.60 18.27 -0.30
C SER A 67 -5.70 18.08 0.91
N VAL A 68 -4.98 16.97 0.95
CA VAL A 68 -3.95 16.68 1.94
C VAL A 68 -2.72 16.17 1.21
N ASP A 69 -1.53 16.61 1.61
CA ASP A 69 -0.27 16.03 1.14
C ASP A 69 0.70 15.90 2.32
N TRP A 70 0.76 14.69 2.91
CA TRP A 70 1.63 14.41 4.04
C TRP A 70 3.12 14.51 3.68
N THR A 71 3.50 14.50 2.40
CA THR A 71 4.92 14.67 2.03
C THR A 71 5.46 16.06 2.39
N THR A 72 4.58 17.02 2.67
CA THR A 72 4.93 18.36 3.17
C THR A 72 5.14 18.44 4.68
N SER A 73 4.80 17.38 5.44
CA SER A 73 4.82 17.38 6.91
C SER A 73 6.18 17.08 7.53
N GLY A 74 7.13 16.53 6.77
CA GLY A 74 8.37 15.95 7.31
C GLY A 74 8.21 14.53 7.86
N CYS A 75 6.98 14.04 8.08
CA CYS A 75 6.70 12.71 8.63
C CYS A 75 6.64 11.57 7.59
N ILE A 76 6.87 11.86 6.31
CA ILE A 76 6.92 10.83 5.27
C ILE A 76 8.38 10.56 4.91
N SER A 77 8.85 9.35 5.22
CA SER A 77 10.18 8.88 4.82
C SER A 77 10.31 8.87 3.29
N THR A 78 11.53 8.96 2.77
CA THR A 78 11.81 8.83 1.34
C THR A 78 11.33 7.47 0.80
N PRO A 79 10.82 7.36 -0.44
CA PRO A 79 10.53 6.07 -1.06
C PRO A 79 11.73 5.12 -1.05
N ARG A 80 11.54 3.94 -0.48
CA ARG A 80 12.55 2.86 -0.38
C ARG A 80 12.42 1.88 -1.54
N GLU A 81 13.34 0.93 -1.66
CA GLU A 81 13.33 -0.12 -2.69
C GLU A 81 13.25 -1.52 -2.06
N GLN A 82 12.14 -2.23 -2.28
CA GLN A 82 11.93 -3.61 -1.83
C GLN A 82 12.69 -4.64 -2.68
N GLY A 83 13.17 -4.24 -3.86
CA GLY A 83 13.85 -5.12 -4.81
C GLY A 83 12.92 -6.18 -5.40
N ARG A 84 13.41 -7.41 -5.48
CA ARG A 84 12.72 -8.57 -6.10
C ARG A 84 11.89 -9.38 -5.11
N CYS A 85 11.85 -8.97 -3.85
CA CYS A 85 11.09 -9.61 -2.78
C CYS A 85 9.65 -9.11 -2.74
N GLY A 86 8.67 -10.01 -2.59
CA GLY A 86 7.25 -9.69 -2.40
C GLY A 86 6.96 -9.14 -0.99
N SER A 87 7.75 -8.17 -0.53
CA SER A 87 7.71 -7.61 0.84
C SER A 87 7.04 -6.25 0.94
N CYS A 88 6.36 -5.78 -0.09
CA CYS A 88 5.66 -4.49 -0.05
C CYS A 88 4.66 -4.38 1.10
N TRP A 89 4.13 -5.51 1.60
CA TRP A 89 3.29 -5.56 2.78
C TRP A 89 4.01 -5.03 4.03
N ALA A 90 5.31 -5.33 4.17
CA ALA A 90 6.15 -4.84 5.26
C ALA A 90 6.49 -3.36 5.06
N PHE A 91 6.88 -2.94 3.85
CA PHE A 91 7.14 -1.53 3.54
C PHE A 91 5.93 -0.63 3.74
N ALA A 92 4.74 -1.09 3.35
CA ALA A 92 3.51 -0.33 3.56
C ALA A 92 3.17 -0.22 5.05
N ALA A 93 3.32 -1.31 5.82
CA ALA A 93 3.10 -1.32 7.26
C ALA A 93 4.08 -0.41 8.00
N VAL A 94 5.38 -0.55 7.74
CA VAL A 94 6.43 0.30 8.31
C VAL A 94 6.19 1.76 7.96
N GLY A 95 5.96 2.08 6.69
CA GLY A 95 5.70 3.47 6.28
C GLY A 95 4.47 4.09 6.94
N ALA A 96 3.40 3.31 7.19
CA ALA A 96 2.23 3.79 7.91
C ALA A 96 2.51 4.02 9.39
N ILE A 97 3.32 3.16 10.02
CA ILE A 97 3.70 3.28 11.44
C ILE A 97 4.66 4.43 11.65
N GLU A 98 5.72 4.51 10.84
CA GLU A 98 6.69 5.63 10.83
C GLU A 98 5.96 6.98 10.78
N ALA A 99 5.06 7.14 9.80
CA ALA A 99 4.31 8.37 9.62
C ALA A 99 3.30 8.59 10.76
N GLY A 100 2.55 7.56 11.14
CA GLY A 100 1.55 7.65 12.21
C GLY A 100 2.16 8.07 13.55
N GLN A 101 3.31 7.49 13.92
CA GLN A 101 4.03 7.82 15.15
C GLN A 101 4.54 9.27 15.11
N CYS A 102 5.18 9.66 14.01
CA CYS A 102 5.68 11.02 13.84
C CYS A 102 4.55 12.07 13.97
N ILE A 103 3.42 11.82 13.30
CA ILE A 103 2.26 12.72 13.34
C ILE A 103 1.65 12.78 14.74
N ALA A 104 1.47 11.63 15.40
CA ALA A 104 0.86 11.55 16.73
C ALA A 104 1.70 12.24 17.81
N ASN A 105 3.03 12.16 17.69
CA ASN A 105 3.97 12.77 18.63
C ASN A 105 4.24 14.26 18.34
N GLY A 106 3.92 14.74 17.13
CA GLY A 106 4.34 16.07 16.68
C GLY A 106 5.83 16.15 16.35
N ASP A 107 6.45 15.04 15.96
CA ASP A 107 7.85 14.98 15.55
C ASP A 107 8.06 15.64 14.18
N LYS A 108 9.31 15.98 13.86
CA LYS A 108 9.67 16.62 12.57
C LYS A 108 10.24 15.65 11.54
N SER A 109 10.47 14.40 11.94
CA SER A 109 11.02 13.34 11.11
C SER A 109 10.54 12.00 11.63
N PRO A 110 10.17 11.05 10.75
CA PRO A 110 9.76 9.73 11.18
C PRO A 110 10.93 8.95 11.79
N PRO A 111 10.66 8.00 12.70
CA PRO A 111 11.65 6.99 13.05
C PRO A 111 12.02 6.18 11.80
N ASP A 112 13.24 5.64 11.78
CA ASP A 112 13.73 4.78 10.71
C ASP A 112 13.61 3.31 11.14
N LEU A 113 12.51 2.67 10.75
CA LEU A 113 12.11 1.34 11.25
C LEU A 113 12.47 0.23 10.24
N SER A 114 12.68 -0.98 10.76
CA SER A 114 13.13 -2.13 9.98
C SER A 114 11.98 -2.85 9.29
N GLU A 115 11.93 -2.80 7.95
CA GLU A 115 11.12 -3.73 7.17
C GLU A 115 11.63 -5.17 7.28
N GLN A 116 12.94 -5.35 7.46
CA GLN A 116 13.55 -6.68 7.48
C GLN A 116 13.08 -7.53 8.65
N GLN A 117 12.92 -6.93 9.83
CA GLN A 117 12.41 -7.67 10.99
C GLN A 117 11.05 -8.30 10.68
N LEU A 118 10.15 -7.57 10.02
CA LEU A 118 8.86 -8.12 9.60
C LEU A 118 9.06 -9.29 8.62
N VAL A 119 9.85 -9.08 7.56
CA VAL A 119 10.10 -10.10 6.53
C VAL A 119 10.68 -11.38 7.12
N SER A 120 11.53 -11.27 8.13
CA SER A 120 12.23 -12.38 8.76
C SER A 120 11.46 -13.04 9.91
N CYS A 121 10.66 -12.29 10.66
CA CYS A 121 10.12 -12.72 11.96
C CYS A 121 8.58 -12.77 12.06
N ASP A 122 7.84 -12.10 11.17
CA ASP A 122 6.37 -12.17 11.20
C ASP A 122 5.89 -13.49 10.56
N THR A 123 5.59 -14.47 11.42
CA THR A 123 5.16 -15.82 11.02
C THR A 123 3.73 -15.91 10.52
N HIS A 124 2.92 -14.83 10.65
CA HIS A 124 1.61 -14.75 10.01
C HIS A 124 1.71 -14.37 8.53
N ASN A 125 2.84 -13.79 8.13
CA ASN A 125 3.17 -13.46 6.75
C ASN A 125 4.22 -14.43 6.19
N LEU A 126 4.52 -14.32 4.89
CA LEU A 126 5.32 -15.31 4.16
C LEU A 126 6.62 -14.70 3.61
N GLY A 127 7.19 -13.74 4.33
CA GLY A 127 8.41 -13.05 3.94
C GLY A 127 8.33 -12.50 2.51
N CYS A 128 9.23 -12.96 1.64
CA CYS A 128 9.25 -12.56 0.23
C CYS A 128 8.16 -13.18 -0.66
N ASN A 129 7.36 -14.11 -0.14
CA ASN A 129 6.24 -14.71 -0.87
C ASN A 129 4.92 -13.98 -0.66
N GLY A 130 4.95 -12.85 0.05
CA GLY A 130 3.80 -12.00 0.26
C GLY A 130 3.32 -11.93 1.70
N GLY A 131 2.30 -11.10 1.91
CA GLY A 131 1.74 -10.84 3.21
C GLY A 131 0.58 -9.85 3.20
N VAL A 132 0.01 -9.64 4.38
CA VAL A 132 -1.08 -8.72 4.66
C VAL A 132 -0.57 -7.64 5.62
N PRO A 133 -0.58 -6.35 5.22
CA PRO A 133 -0.06 -5.27 6.07
C PRO A 133 -0.71 -5.16 7.44
N ALA A 134 -1.99 -5.53 7.56
CA ALA A 134 -2.69 -5.55 8.85
C ALA A 134 -2.03 -6.49 9.87
N TYR A 135 -1.60 -7.68 9.44
CA TYR A 135 -0.89 -8.63 10.30
C TYR A 135 0.47 -8.10 10.71
N ALA A 136 1.18 -7.40 9.81
CA ALA A 136 2.46 -6.78 10.12
C ALA A 136 2.33 -5.66 11.17
N MET A 137 1.29 -4.83 11.07
CA MET A 137 1.00 -3.84 12.11
C MET A 137 0.64 -4.50 13.45
N GLN A 138 -0.09 -5.61 13.43
CA GLN A 138 -0.40 -6.41 14.61
C GLN A 138 0.88 -7.00 15.24
N TYR A 139 1.77 -7.56 14.42
CA TYR A 139 3.07 -8.05 14.87
C TYR A 139 3.86 -6.96 15.60
N ILE A 140 3.91 -5.74 15.04
CA ILE A 140 4.61 -4.59 15.67
C ILE A 140 3.92 -4.12 16.94
N GLN A 141 2.60 -4.21 17.02
CA GLN A 141 1.84 -3.94 18.25
C GLN A 141 2.28 -4.92 19.36
N ASP A 142 2.37 -6.21 19.05
CA ASP A 142 2.63 -7.26 20.03
C ASP A 142 4.12 -7.39 20.39
N ASN A 143 5.01 -7.21 19.42
CA ASN A 143 6.44 -7.53 19.56
C ASN A 143 7.34 -6.29 19.60
N GLY A 144 6.82 -5.14 19.16
CA GLY A 144 7.65 -3.96 18.88
C GLY A 144 8.42 -4.11 17.56
N VAL A 145 9.24 -3.11 17.27
CA VAL A 145 9.99 -3.02 16.01
C VAL A 145 11.38 -2.43 16.25
N CYS A 146 12.37 -2.96 15.54
CA CYS A 146 13.74 -2.49 15.52
C CYS A 146 13.91 -1.36 14.52
N THR A 147 14.99 -0.59 14.69
CA THR A 147 15.37 0.41 13.69
C THR A 147 16.03 -0.25 12.49
N GLU A 148 15.90 0.38 11.32
CA GLU A 148 16.59 -0.07 10.10
C GLU A 148 18.10 -0.21 10.33
N LYS A 149 18.72 0.71 11.08
CA LYS A 149 20.14 0.64 11.43
C LYS A 149 20.52 -0.64 12.19
N SER A 150 19.66 -1.12 13.08
CA SER A 150 19.93 -2.31 13.92
C SER A 150 19.48 -3.62 13.28
N TYR A 151 18.58 -3.55 12.31
CA TYR A 151 18.15 -4.69 11.51
C TYR A 151 17.96 -4.25 10.04
N PRO A 152 19.04 -4.10 9.27
CA PRO A 152 18.97 -3.57 7.91
C PRO A 152 18.26 -4.48 6.91
N TYR A 153 17.66 -3.87 5.89
CA TYR A 153 17.04 -4.58 4.78
C TYR A 153 18.05 -5.37 3.95
N ALA A 154 17.89 -6.69 3.97
CA ALA A 154 18.76 -7.66 3.31
C ALA A 154 18.01 -8.54 2.29
N SER A 155 16.71 -8.32 2.10
CA SER A 155 15.83 -9.14 1.26
C SER A 155 15.76 -8.71 -0.22
N VAL A 156 16.58 -7.75 -0.66
CA VAL A 156 16.55 -7.15 -2.02
C VAL A 156 16.52 -8.19 -3.15
N GLU A 157 17.27 -9.29 -3.02
CA GLU A 157 17.39 -10.35 -4.04
C GLU A 157 16.59 -11.62 -3.70
N ARG A 158 15.40 -11.48 -3.09
CA ARG A 158 14.51 -12.59 -2.65
C ARG A 158 15.08 -13.47 -1.54
N SER A 159 16.14 -13.06 -0.88
CA SER A 159 16.55 -13.63 0.39
C SER A 159 15.48 -13.34 1.44
N SER A 160 15.13 -14.33 2.26
CA SER A 160 14.39 -14.10 3.50
C SER A 160 15.27 -14.63 4.62
N PRO A 161 16.28 -13.85 5.07
CA PRO A 161 17.14 -14.25 6.17
C PRO A 161 16.29 -14.70 7.37
N GLN A 162 16.79 -15.69 8.10
CA GLN A 162 16.10 -16.20 9.29
C GLN A 162 15.89 -15.08 10.31
N CYS A 163 14.82 -15.18 11.09
CA CYS A 163 14.60 -14.28 12.22
C CYS A 163 15.82 -14.29 13.14
N SER A 164 16.21 -13.09 13.61
CA SER A 164 17.42 -12.84 14.38
C SER A 164 17.06 -11.95 15.57
N ASN A 165 17.69 -12.21 16.70
CA ASN A 165 17.58 -11.38 17.91
C ASN A 165 18.71 -10.33 17.98
N SER A 166 19.15 -9.82 16.82
CA SER A 166 20.27 -8.87 16.72
C SER A 166 19.96 -7.47 17.24
N CYS A 167 18.71 -7.21 17.63
CA CYS A 167 18.25 -5.94 18.16
C CYS A 167 17.21 -6.17 19.26
N SER A 168 17.00 -5.16 20.10
CA SER A 168 15.90 -5.11 21.06
C SER A 168 14.77 -4.25 20.49
N PRO A 169 13.63 -4.85 20.07
CA PRO A 169 12.55 -4.10 19.45
C PRO A 169 11.94 -3.09 20.42
N THR A 170 11.66 -1.87 19.92
CA THR A 170 10.96 -0.84 20.69
C THR A 170 9.46 -1.02 20.53
N LYS A 171 8.70 -0.94 21.63
CA LYS A 171 7.24 -1.04 21.58
C LYS A 171 6.66 0.12 20.77
N SER A 172 5.73 -0.21 19.88
CA SER A 172 4.99 0.79 19.12
C SER A 172 3.87 1.39 19.98
N SER A 173 3.42 2.58 19.58
CA SER A 173 2.26 3.26 20.19
C SER A 173 0.93 2.81 19.57
N ILE A 174 0.90 1.72 18.79
CA ILE A 174 -0.31 1.28 18.09
C ILE A 174 -1.36 0.84 19.12
N LYS A 175 -2.47 1.56 19.19
CA LYS A 175 -3.65 1.21 19.99
C LYS A 175 -4.47 0.13 19.32
N ARG A 176 -4.69 0.23 18.01
CA ARG A 176 -5.37 -0.78 17.19
C ARG A 176 -5.07 -0.62 15.71
N VAL A 177 -5.32 -1.68 14.95
CA VAL A 177 -5.34 -1.66 13.49
C VAL A 177 -6.77 -1.40 13.00
N VAL A 178 -6.97 -0.33 12.24
CA VAL A 178 -8.25 0.00 11.62
C VAL A 178 -8.26 -0.48 10.18
N THR A 179 -9.33 -1.17 9.78
CA THR A 179 -9.58 -1.59 8.39
C THR A 179 -10.81 -0.87 7.86
N LEU A 180 -10.70 -0.26 6.68
CA LEU A 180 -11.83 0.38 6.03
C LEU A 180 -12.58 -0.61 5.13
N THR A 181 -13.87 -0.37 4.92
CA THR A 181 -14.69 -1.21 4.04
C THR A 181 -14.27 -1.01 2.59
N THR A 182 -14.31 -2.08 1.79
CA THR A 182 -14.06 -1.98 0.34
C THR A 182 -14.98 -0.94 -0.30
N GLY A 183 -14.40 -0.05 -1.10
CA GLY A 183 -15.12 1.00 -1.82
C GLY A 183 -15.42 2.26 -1.01
N ASP A 184 -15.03 2.31 0.26
CA ASP A 184 -15.24 3.45 1.15
C ASP A 184 -14.25 4.60 0.87
N GLU A 185 -14.45 5.31 -0.24
CA GLU A 185 -13.62 6.46 -0.62
C GLU A 185 -13.69 7.58 0.42
N ASP A 186 -14.88 7.84 0.98
CA ASP A 186 -15.08 8.87 2.00
C ASP A 186 -14.37 8.51 3.31
N GLY A 187 -14.37 7.23 3.69
CA GLY A 187 -13.58 6.70 4.79
C GLY A 187 -12.08 6.87 4.55
N LEU A 188 -11.59 6.59 3.35
CA LEU A 188 -10.18 6.82 2.99
C LEU A 188 -9.81 8.29 3.09
N ILE A 189 -10.63 9.20 2.56
CA ILE A 189 -10.43 10.65 2.65
C ILE A 189 -10.44 11.11 4.11
N SER A 190 -11.39 10.61 4.90
CA SER A 190 -11.50 10.96 6.32
C SER A 190 -10.30 10.49 7.13
N ALA A 191 -9.74 9.33 6.80
CA ALA A 191 -8.51 8.82 7.41
C ALA A 191 -7.29 9.62 6.94
N LEU A 192 -7.19 9.93 5.64
CA LEU A 192 -6.09 10.73 5.06
C LEU A 192 -5.99 12.14 5.64
N LYS A 193 -7.10 12.72 6.13
CA LYS A 193 -7.08 13.98 6.89
C LYS A 193 -6.33 13.89 8.22
N LYS A 194 -6.09 12.68 8.73
CA LYS A 194 -5.46 12.43 10.03
C LYS A 194 -4.07 11.82 9.88
N GLN A 195 -3.88 10.92 8.92
CA GLN A 195 -2.61 10.21 8.70
C GLN A 195 -2.59 9.47 7.35
N PRO A 196 -1.42 8.99 6.88
CA PRO A 196 -1.34 8.06 5.76
C PRO A 196 -2.07 6.74 6.00
N VAL A 197 -2.55 6.14 4.91
CA VAL A 197 -3.35 4.90 4.91
C VAL A 197 -2.75 3.90 3.94
N ILE A 198 -2.59 2.65 4.37
CA ILE A 198 -2.16 1.56 3.49
C ILE A 198 -3.31 1.23 2.55
N VAL A 199 -3.02 1.12 1.26
CA VAL A 199 -3.98 0.72 0.23
C VAL A 199 -3.40 -0.40 -0.63
N ALA A 200 -4.25 -1.30 -1.10
CA ALA A 200 -3.88 -2.32 -2.08
C ALA A 200 -4.12 -1.81 -3.50
N VAL A 201 -3.25 -2.20 -4.43
CA VAL A 201 -3.34 -1.84 -5.86
C VAL A 201 -2.98 -3.03 -6.74
N THR A 202 -3.31 -2.96 -8.02
CA THR A 202 -2.72 -3.83 -9.05
C THR A 202 -1.48 -3.17 -9.67
N SER A 203 -0.36 -3.86 -9.60
CA SER A 203 0.94 -3.38 -10.06
C SER A 203 1.58 -4.29 -11.11
N ASP A 204 1.12 -5.53 -11.24
CA ASP A 204 1.61 -6.50 -12.24
C ASP A 204 1.00 -6.26 -13.64
N ASN A 205 1.03 -5.00 -14.09
CA ASN A 205 0.54 -4.57 -15.40
C ASN A 205 1.49 -3.53 -16.03
N SER A 206 1.38 -3.30 -17.34
CA SER A 206 2.29 -2.38 -18.07
C SER A 206 2.09 -0.93 -17.65
N VAL A 207 0.84 -0.52 -17.42
CA VAL A 207 0.48 0.86 -17.02
C VAL A 207 1.20 1.25 -15.73
N TRP A 208 1.20 0.37 -14.72
CA TRP A 208 1.88 0.62 -13.47
C TRP A 208 3.41 0.53 -13.62
N LYS A 209 3.93 -0.53 -14.25
CA LYS A 209 5.38 -0.74 -14.38
C LYS A 209 6.09 0.38 -15.15
N GLN A 210 5.41 0.97 -16.14
CA GLN A 210 5.96 2.01 -17.01
C GLN A 210 5.52 3.42 -16.61
N TYR A 211 4.81 3.58 -15.49
CA TYR A 211 4.38 4.89 -15.03
C TYR A 211 5.57 5.82 -14.78
N MET A 212 5.52 7.02 -15.37
CA MET A 212 6.52 8.08 -15.20
C MET A 212 5.94 9.32 -14.52
N SER A 213 4.74 9.75 -14.93
CA SER A 213 4.07 10.93 -14.38
C SER A 213 2.60 10.99 -14.78
N GLY A 214 1.86 11.94 -14.19
CA GLY A 214 0.46 12.19 -14.52
C GLY A 214 -0.52 11.46 -13.59
N VAL A 215 -1.81 11.59 -13.87
CA VAL A 215 -2.85 10.88 -13.10
C VAL A 215 -3.21 9.59 -13.82
N MET A 216 -2.94 8.45 -13.18
CA MET A 216 -3.31 7.13 -13.66
C MET A 216 -4.83 6.94 -13.53
N SER A 217 -5.52 6.82 -14.66
CA SER A 217 -6.99 6.71 -14.71
C SER A 217 -7.51 5.31 -15.01
N SER A 218 -6.64 4.36 -15.33
CA SER A 218 -7.01 2.97 -15.62
C SER A 218 -5.85 2.01 -15.31
N CYS A 219 -6.20 0.75 -15.08
CA CYS A 219 -5.27 -0.38 -15.07
C CYS A 219 -5.92 -1.54 -15.83
N ASP A 220 -5.10 -2.42 -16.39
CA ASP A 220 -5.57 -3.56 -17.19
C ASP A 220 -6.19 -4.70 -16.34
N SER A 221 -6.21 -4.54 -15.02
CA SER A 221 -6.68 -5.52 -14.05
C SER A 221 -7.19 -4.84 -12.78
N THR A 222 -8.03 -5.53 -12.02
CA THR A 222 -8.40 -5.17 -10.64
C THR A 222 -7.94 -6.22 -9.63
N ALA A 223 -7.18 -7.22 -10.07
CA ALA A 223 -6.57 -8.21 -9.19
C ALA A 223 -5.44 -7.55 -8.40
N ILE A 224 -5.74 -7.13 -7.17
CA ILE A 224 -4.77 -6.52 -6.27
C ILE A 224 -3.61 -7.48 -5.99
N ASP A 225 -2.39 -6.97 -6.13
CA ASP A 225 -1.16 -7.74 -6.00
C ASP A 225 -0.09 -7.00 -5.18
N HIS A 226 -0.32 -5.74 -4.81
CA HIS A 226 0.69 -4.88 -4.22
C HIS A 226 0.11 -3.96 -3.15
N ALA A 227 0.88 -3.72 -2.09
CA ALA A 227 0.52 -2.87 -0.97
C ALA A 227 1.40 -1.62 -0.99
N VAL A 228 0.76 -0.47 -0.87
CA VAL A 228 1.38 0.86 -0.99
C VAL A 228 0.76 1.81 0.03
N LEU A 229 1.34 2.99 0.20
CA LEU A 229 0.89 3.96 1.20
C LEU A 229 0.26 5.16 0.52
N ALA A 230 -1.05 5.38 0.72
CA ALA A 230 -1.69 6.63 0.37
C ALA A 230 -1.23 7.72 1.35
N VAL A 231 -0.58 8.75 0.82
CA VAL A 231 0.03 9.85 1.60
C VAL A 231 -0.68 11.19 1.36
N GLY A 232 -1.74 11.20 0.59
CA GLY A 232 -2.47 12.42 0.28
C GLY A 232 -3.55 12.24 -0.77
N TYR A 233 -4.30 13.29 -0.99
CA TYR A 233 -5.30 13.39 -2.03
C TYR A 233 -5.52 14.85 -2.44
N ASP A 234 -6.02 15.05 -3.64
CA ASP A 234 -6.58 16.31 -4.13
C ASP A 234 -7.99 16.07 -4.70
N ASP A 235 -8.56 17.07 -5.38
CA ASP A 235 -9.88 16.97 -5.99
C ASP A 235 -10.01 15.83 -7.02
N LYS A 236 -8.90 15.35 -7.60
CA LYS A 236 -8.89 14.43 -8.74
C LYS A 236 -8.18 13.10 -8.46
N SER A 237 -7.27 13.04 -7.50
CA SER A 237 -6.34 11.93 -7.35
C SER A 237 -5.94 11.65 -5.90
N PHE A 238 -5.57 10.40 -5.65
CA PHE A 238 -4.80 9.97 -4.49
C PHE A 238 -3.31 10.00 -4.81
N LYS A 239 -2.50 10.56 -3.92
CA LYS A 239 -1.04 10.49 -3.99
C LYS A 239 -0.56 9.28 -3.21
N ILE A 240 0.14 8.38 -3.89
CA ILE A 240 0.54 7.09 -3.35
C ILE A 240 2.07 6.99 -3.34
N LYS A 241 2.64 6.68 -2.19
CA LYS A 241 4.05 6.32 -2.02
C LYS A 241 4.24 4.84 -2.33
N ASN A 242 5.11 4.55 -3.29
CA ASN A 242 5.51 3.19 -3.66
C ASN A 242 6.82 2.78 -2.96
N SER A 243 7.18 1.51 -3.05
CA SER A 243 8.41 0.91 -2.48
C SER A 243 9.36 0.41 -3.57
N TRP A 244 9.40 1.10 -4.70
CA TRP A 244 10.19 0.75 -5.91
C TRP A 244 11.27 1.78 -6.21
N GLY A 245 11.80 2.43 -5.17
CA GLY A 245 12.84 3.45 -5.29
C GLY A 245 12.33 4.76 -5.88
N THR A 246 13.20 5.77 -5.87
CA THR A 246 12.91 7.14 -6.32
C THR A 246 13.05 7.32 -7.84
N ASP A 247 13.62 6.35 -8.54
CA ASP A 247 13.74 6.38 -10.01
C ASP A 247 12.46 5.96 -10.73
N TRP A 248 11.51 5.34 -10.01
CA TRP A 248 10.22 4.96 -10.54
C TRP A 248 9.18 6.08 -10.35
N GLY A 249 8.36 6.34 -11.37
CA GLY A 249 7.26 7.31 -11.27
C GLY A 249 7.69 8.74 -10.92
N GLU A 250 6.83 9.44 -10.19
CA GLU A 250 7.05 10.82 -9.75
C GLU A 250 7.93 10.82 -8.48
N LYS A 251 9.22 10.46 -8.62
CA LYS A 251 10.17 10.33 -7.49
C LYS A 251 9.78 9.26 -6.46
N GLY A 252 9.28 8.11 -6.93
CA GLY A 252 8.80 7.01 -6.10
C GLY A 252 7.31 7.09 -5.75
N TYR A 253 6.59 8.08 -6.31
CA TYR A 253 5.16 8.27 -6.11
C TYR A 253 4.36 8.05 -7.39
N VAL A 254 3.08 7.79 -7.24
CA VAL A 254 2.09 7.75 -8.32
C VAL A 254 0.82 8.47 -7.89
N ARG A 255 0.17 9.13 -8.84
CA ARG A 255 -1.18 9.70 -8.65
C ARG A 255 -2.21 8.81 -9.31
N ILE A 256 -3.17 8.33 -8.54
CA ILE A 256 -4.26 7.46 -9.01
C ILE A 256 -5.56 8.28 -9.02
N ALA A 257 -6.30 8.26 -10.11
CA ALA A 257 -7.58 8.96 -10.20
C ALA A 257 -8.56 8.50 -9.12
N ARG A 258 -9.24 9.48 -8.51
CA ARG A 258 -10.34 9.26 -7.57
C ARG A 258 -11.61 8.82 -8.29
N GLY A 259 -12.55 8.25 -7.54
CA GLY A 259 -13.81 7.74 -8.03
C GLY A 259 -13.97 6.23 -7.79
N SER A 260 -15.23 5.81 -7.69
CA SER A 260 -15.61 4.46 -7.26
C SER A 260 -15.11 3.34 -8.19
N ASN A 261 -15.05 3.55 -9.51
CA ASN A 261 -14.64 2.54 -10.51
C ASN A 261 -15.18 1.12 -10.20
N GLY A 262 -16.51 0.97 -10.19
CA GLY A 262 -17.15 -0.30 -9.84
C GLY A 262 -16.99 -0.71 -8.37
N GLY A 263 -16.82 0.25 -7.46
CA GLY A 263 -16.67 0.02 -6.01
C GLY A 263 -15.26 -0.32 -5.55
N THR A 264 -14.27 -0.40 -6.44
CA THR A 264 -12.89 -0.81 -6.06
C THR A 264 -11.84 0.28 -6.30
N GLY A 265 -12.23 1.41 -6.88
CA GLY A 265 -11.33 2.49 -7.26
C GLY A 265 -10.47 2.13 -8.48
N VAL A 266 -9.83 3.13 -9.07
CA VAL A 266 -8.87 2.90 -10.16
C VAL A 266 -7.73 2.01 -9.64
N CYS A 267 -7.37 1.00 -10.42
CA CYS A 267 -6.34 0.01 -10.07
C CYS A 267 -6.61 -0.76 -8.75
N GLY A 268 -7.86 -0.80 -8.28
CA GLY A 268 -8.24 -1.51 -7.06
C GLY A 268 -7.89 -0.76 -5.76
N VAL A 269 -7.54 0.53 -5.83
CA VAL A 269 -7.03 1.32 -4.68
C VAL A 269 -7.98 1.36 -3.46
N LEU A 270 -9.29 1.13 -3.66
CA LEU A 270 -10.29 1.08 -2.59
C LEU A 270 -10.63 -0.35 -2.15
N THR A 271 -9.86 -1.36 -2.57
CA THR A 271 -10.20 -2.77 -2.32
C THR A 271 -9.85 -3.21 -0.90
N ARG A 272 -8.63 -2.91 -0.45
CA ARG A 272 -8.16 -3.20 0.91
C ARG A 272 -7.43 -1.99 1.43
N MET A 273 -7.90 -1.47 2.56
CA MET A 273 -7.38 -0.25 3.14
C MET A 273 -7.28 -0.41 4.64
N SER A 274 -6.14 -0.03 5.21
CA SER A 274 -5.90 -0.17 6.65
C SER A 274 -4.89 0.86 7.15
N TYR A 275 -4.97 1.23 8.42
CA TYR A 275 -4.01 2.13 9.05
C TYR A 275 -3.87 1.82 10.55
N PRO A 276 -2.71 2.15 11.16
CA PRO A 276 -2.53 2.03 12.60
C PRO A 276 -3.10 3.26 13.30
N GLU A 277 -3.93 3.07 14.31
CA GLU A 277 -4.31 4.15 15.24
C GLU A 277 -3.31 4.19 16.38
N MET A 278 -2.61 5.33 16.54
CA MET A 278 -1.62 5.57 17.60
C MET A 278 -2.25 6.12 18.89
#